data_AF-A0A943FY23-F1
#
_entry.id   AF-A0A943FY23-F1
#
_cell.length_a   1.000
_cell.length_b   1.000
_cell.length_c   1.000
_cell.angle_alpha   90.00
_cell.angle_beta   90.00
_cell.angle_gamma   90.00
#
_symmetry.space_group_name_H-M   'P 1'
#
loop_
_entity.id
_entity.type
_entity.pdbx_description
1 polymer ?
#
loop_
_entity_poly.entity_id
_entity_poly.type
_entity_poly.pdbx_seq_one_letter_code
_entity_poly.pdbx_strand_id
1 'polypeptide(L)'
;METREGFVPVDDGEDIYFVNTVVRDGSDKSELLQLFLRTDVFQETKFPELSKAVKYFKETEGGFGEMCKTVEDYAKNYAKDYAEEREEIVREEERKNAEKREKTAREEERKNAIRKMLGSGLSREMILSMNYSEKELKAVEKELS
;
A
#
# COMPACT_ATOMS: atom_id res chain seq x y z
N MET A 1 -23.90 6.18 9.77
CA MET A 1 -24.58 5.17 10.61
C MET A 1 -24.99 5.87 11.89
N GLU A 2 -26.28 6.08 12.10
CA GLU A 2 -26.81 6.60 13.38
C GLU A 2 -26.98 5.42 14.34
N THR A 3 -26.20 5.36 15.42
CA THR A 3 -26.38 4.37 16.48
C THR A 3 -27.37 4.93 17.51
N ARG A 4 -28.65 4.57 17.38
CA ARG A 4 -29.74 4.89 18.32
C ARG A 4 -29.94 3.82 19.41
N GLU A 5 -28.90 3.07 19.74
CA GLU A 5 -28.98 2.01 20.74
C GLU A 5 -27.90 2.27 21.80
N GLY A 6 -28.31 2.29 23.06
CA GLY A 6 -27.43 2.54 24.20
C GLY A 6 -26.30 1.51 24.29
N PHE A 7 -25.31 1.78 25.14
CA PHE A 7 -24.22 0.85 25.41
C PHE A 7 -24.78 -0.52 25.80
N VAL A 8 -24.61 -1.51 24.91
CA VAL A 8 -24.86 -2.93 25.21
C VAL A 8 -23.55 -3.46 25.79
N PRO A 9 -23.49 -3.82 27.08
CA PRO A 9 -22.31 -4.43 27.65
C PRO A 9 -22.03 -5.74 26.91
N VAL A 10 -20.85 -5.81 26.29
CA VAL A 10 -20.32 -7.05 25.72
C VAL A 10 -19.58 -7.75 26.84
N ASP A 11 -19.89 -9.03 27.08
CA ASP A 11 -19.11 -9.87 27.97
C ASP A 11 -17.87 -10.36 27.21
N ASP A 12 -16.80 -9.59 27.30
CA ASP A 12 -15.48 -9.90 26.73
C ASP A 12 -14.59 -10.69 27.70
N GLY A 13 -15.10 -11.01 28.90
CA GLY A 13 -14.38 -11.70 29.95
C GLY A 13 -13.40 -10.81 30.73
N GLU A 14 -13.45 -9.48 30.56
CA GLU A 14 -12.60 -8.54 31.30
C GLU A 14 -13.22 -8.11 32.64
N ASP A 15 -12.39 -8.10 33.69
CA ASP A 15 -12.74 -7.50 34.97
C ASP A 15 -12.17 -6.08 35.07
N ILE A 16 -13.04 -5.07 35.13
CA ILE A 16 -12.64 -3.66 35.21
C ILE A 16 -12.69 -3.17 36.66
N TYR A 17 -11.54 -2.74 37.19
CA TYR A 17 -11.42 -2.19 38.54
C TYR A 17 -11.19 -0.67 38.51
N PHE A 18 -12.04 0.09 39.20
CA PHE A 18 -11.84 1.52 39.43
C PHE A 18 -11.16 1.75 40.79
N VAL A 19 -9.96 2.30 40.76
CA VAL A 19 -9.10 2.45 41.94
C VAL A 19 -8.58 3.87 42.07
N ASN A 20 -8.52 4.38 43.30
CA ASN A 20 -7.93 5.69 43.59
C ASN A 20 -6.45 5.53 43.94
N THR A 21 -5.57 6.01 43.07
CA THR A 21 -4.11 5.95 43.26
C THR A 21 -3.54 7.14 44.03
N VAL A 22 -4.34 8.18 44.29
CA VAL A 22 -3.90 9.38 45.03
C VAL A 22 -3.73 9.08 46.53
N VAL A 23 -4.52 8.15 47.06
CA VAL A 23 -4.48 7.79 48.48
C VAL A 23 -3.28 6.87 48.76
N ARG A 24 -2.41 7.31 49.67
CA ARG A 24 -1.22 6.57 50.11
C ARG A 24 -1.32 6.34 51.62
N ASP A 25 -2.07 5.32 52.01
CA ASP A 25 -2.33 4.98 53.41
C ASP A 25 -1.26 4.05 54.01
N GLY A 26 -0.25 3.67 53.23
CA GLY A 26 0.82 2.76 53.66
C GLY A 26 0.40 1.30 53.66
N SER A 27 -0.80 0.98 53.17
CA SER A 27 -1.21 -0.40 52.93
C SER A 27 -0.51 -0.99 51.72
N ASP A 28 -0.37 -2.31 51.68
CA ASP A 28 0.15 -3.03 50.52
C ASP A 28 -0.68 -2.75 49.25
N LYS A 29 -1.99 -2.50 49.38
CA LYS A 29 -2.84 -2.08 48.26
C LYS A 29 -2.41 -0.73 47.71
N SER A 30 -2.21 0.25 48.57
CA SER A 30 -1.74 1.57 48.12
C SER A 30 -0.37 1.49 47.48
N GLU A 31 0.55 0.67 48.02
CA GLU A 31 1.87 0.45 47.42
C GLU A 31 1.76 -0.19 46.02
N LEU A 32 0.93 -1.23 45.87
CA LEU A 32 0.68 -1.88 44.59
C LEU A 32 0.12 -0.90 43.55
N LEU A 33 -0.86 -0.08 43.93
CA LEU A 33 -1.45 0.92 43.04
C LEU A 33 -0.42 1.95 42.55
N GLN A 34 0.56 2.32 43.38
CA GLN A 34 1.64 3.21 42.95
C GLN A 34 2.58 2.57 41.93
N LEU A 35 2.74 1.24 41.96
CA LEU A 35 3.57 0.54 40.98
C LEU A 35 2.96 0.57 39.57
N PHE A 36 1.62 0.60 39.45
CA PHE A 36 0.95 0.74 38.15
C PHE A 36 1.15 2.11 37.50
N LEU A 37 1.54 3.14 38.26
CA LEU A 37 1.86 4.46 37.71
C LEU A 37 3.27 4.54 37.12
N ARG A 38 4.12 3.52 37.32
CA ARG A 38 5.50 3.54 36.84
C ARG A 38 5.61 3.20 35.36
N THR A 39 6.44 3.97 34.66
CA THR A 39 6.73 3.78 33.24
C THR A 39 8.02 3.01 32.98
N ASP A 40 8.85 2.79 33.99
CA ASP A 40 10.12 2.06 33.90
C ASP A 40 10.01 0.62 34.41
N VAL A 41 11.04 -0.18 34.16
CA VAL A 41 11.13 -1.56 34.64
C VAL A 41 11.62 -1.56 36.08
N PHE A 42 11.08 -2.45 36.90
CA PHE A 42 11.41 -2.53 38.32
C PHE A 42 11.49 -3.97 38.83
N GLN A 43 12.00 -4.11 40.04
CA GLN A 43 12.06 -5.36 40.79
C GLN A 43 11.41 -5.11 42.15
N GLU A 44 10.33 -5.81 42.44
CA GLU A 44 9.58 -5.66 43.69
C GLU A 44 9.49 -7.00 44.40
N THR A 45 9.94 -7.03 45.66
CA THR A 45 9.95 -8.26 46.46
C THR A 45 8.56 -8.61 46.98
N LYS A 46 7.74 -7.60 47.28
CA LYS A 46 6.34 -7.78 47.70
C LYS A 46 5.41 -8.19 46.54
N PHE A 47 5.71 -7.74 45.32
CA PHE A 47 4.91 -7.98 44.13
C PHE A 47 5.78 -8.54 42.97
N PRO A 48 6.35 -9.74 43.14
CA PRO A 48 7.28 -10.30 42.17
C PRO A 48 6.61 -10.63 40.82
N GLU A 49 5.32 -10.95 40.81
CA GLU A 49 4.56 -11.24 39.59
C GLU A 49 4.42 -9.98 38.72
N LEU A 50 4.11 -8.83 39.33
CA LEU A 50 4.00 -7.56 38.62
C LEU A 50 5.33 -7.15 37.99
N SER A 51 6.41 -7.20 38.76
CA SER A 51 7.74 -6.85 38.27
C SER A 51 8.24 -7.79 37.16
N LYS A 52 7.94 -9.09 37.24
CA LYS A 52 8.21 -10.06 36.15
C LYS A 52 7.40 -9.72 34.89
N ALA A 53 6.11 -9.41 35.04
CA ALA A 53 5.25 -9.08 33.90
C ALA A 53 5.71 -7.80 33.19
N VAL A 54 5.99 -6.74 33.96
CA VAL A 54 6.52 -5.47 33.41
C VAL A 54 7.84 -5.71 32.68
N LYS A 55 8.73 -6.52 33.25
CA LYS A 55 10.01 -6.87 32.61
C LYS A 55 9.80 -7.66 31.31
N TYR A 56 8.88 -8.63 31.30
CA TYR A 56 8.57 -9.41 30.09
C TYR A 56 8.12 -8.48 28.96
N PHE A 57 7.11 -7.65 29.19
CA PHE A 57 6.56 -6.77 28.14
C PHE A 57 7.49 -5.65 27.70
N LYS A 58 8.45 -5.23 28.55
CA LYS A 58 9.35 -4.09 28.25
C LYS A 58 10.79 -4.43 27.92
N GLU A 59 11.25 -5.66 28.15
CA GLU A 59 12.66 -6.02 27.90
C GLU A 59 12.84 -7.30 27.08
N THR A 60 11.77 -8.09 26.87
CA THR A 60 11.89 -9.35 26.13
C THR A 60 11.34 -9.21 24.72
N GLU A 61 11.98 -9.88 23.77
CA GLU A 61 11.56 -9.91 22.36
C GLU A 61 10.12 -10.43 22.21
N GLY A 62 9.72 -11.43 23.01
CA GLY A 62 8.35 -11.94 23.04
C GLY A 62 7.33 -10.89 23.51
N GLY A 63 7.64 -10.16 24.58
CA GLY A 63 6.79 -9.10 25.09
C GLY A 63 6.69 -7.88 24.17
N PHE A 64 7.80 -7.50 23.51
CA PHE A 64 7.79 -6.46 22.49
C PHE A 64 6.96 -6.85 21.28
N GLY A 65 7.11 -8.09 20.79
CA GLY A 65 6.34 -8.59 19.65
C GLY A 65 4.84 -8.62 19.93
N GLU A 66 4.43 -8.96 21.16
CA GLU A 66 3.02 -8.95 21.58
C GLU A 66 2.43 -7.53 21.62
N MET A 67 3.17 -6.56 22.16
CA MET A 67 2.72 -5.16 22.25
C MET A 67 2.74 -4.43 20.89
N CYS A 68 3.68 -4.76 20.00
CA CYS A 68 3.89 -4.04 18.75
C CYS A 68 3.20 -4.66 17.54
N LYS A 69 2.52 -5.80 17.71
CA LYS A 69 1.96 -6.59 16.61
C LYS A 69 1.09 -5.78 15.65
N THR A 70 0.20 -4.92 16.16
CA THR A 70 -0.67 -4.08 15.31
C THR A 70 0.12 -3.10 14.44
N VAL A 71 1.19 -2.50 14.98
CA VAL A 71 2.04 -1.57 14.24
C VAL A 71 2.87 -2.33 13.21
N GLU A 72 3.40 -3.49 13.57
CA GLU A 72 4.11 -4.37 12.65
C GLU A 72 3.24 -4.85 11.49
N ASP A 73 2.02 -5.30 11.79
CA ASP A 73 1.06 -5.78 10.79
C ASP A 73 0.65 -4.64 9.84
N TYR A 74 0.43 -3.43 10.38
CA TYR A 74 0.19 -2.24 9.56
C TYR A 74 1.37 -1.95 8.63
N ALA A 75 2.60 -1.96 9.13
CA ALA A 75 3.79 -1.71 8.34
C ALA A 75 4.01 -2.78 7.24
N LYS A 76 3.78 -4.06 7.58
CA LYS A 76 3.87 -5.18 6.63
C LYS A 76 2.83 -5.07 5.52
N ASN A 77 1.57 -4.79 5.88
CA ASN A 77 0.50 -4.62 4.90
C ASN A 77 0.77 -3.44 3.97
N TYR A 78 1.16 -2.29 4.52
CA TYR A 78 1.52 -1.12 3.72
C TYR A 78 2.67 -1.42 2.72
N ALA A 79 3.72 -2.12 3.17
CA ALA A 79 4.83 -2.50 2.29
C ALA A 79 4.39 -3.46 1.18
N LYS A 80 3.49 -4.39 1.48
CA LYS A 80 2.94 -5.34 0.50
C LYS A 80 2.08 -4.62 -0.53
N ASP A 81 1.13 -3.79 -0.11
CA ASP A 81 0.24 -3.06 -1.01
C ASP A 81 1.05 -2.15 -1.95
N TYR A 82 2.08 -1.49 -1.42
CA TYR A 82 2.98 -0.64 -2.22
C TYR A 82 3.76 -1.42 -3.28
N ALA A 83 4.22 -2.63 -2.95
CA ALA A 83 4.92 -3.49 -3.89
C ALA A 83 3.99 -3.99 -5.00
N GLU A 84 2.76 -4.38 -4.66
CA GLU A 84 1.75 -4.82 -5.61
C GLU A 84 1.34 -3.69 -6.58
N GLU A 85 1.09 -2.48 -6.06
CA GLU A 85 0.79 -1.30 -6.90
C GLU A 85 1.95 -0.98 -7.86
N ARG A 86 3.19 -1.05 -7.39
CA ARG A 86 4.38 -0.84 -8.22
C ARG A 86 4.47 -1.85 -9.36
N GLU A 87 4.24 -3.13 -9.07
CA GLU A 87 4.26 -4.18 -10.10
C GLU A 87 3.14 -3.99 -11.13
N GLU A 88 1.95 -3.56 -10.72
CA GLU A 88 0.85 -3.27 -11.64
C GLU A 88 1.18 -2.10 -12.56
N ILE A 89 1.72 -0.99 -12.02
CA ILE A 89 2.15 0.17 -12.81
C ILE A 89 3.18 -0.24 -13.86
N VAL A 90 4.20 -1.00 -13.46
CA VAL A 90 5.26 -1.47 -14.39
C VAL A 90 4.66 -2.34 -15.49
N ARG A 91 3.79 -3.30 -15.15
CA ARG A 91 3.12 -4.15 -16.16
C ARG A 91 2.26 -3.34 -17.12
N GLU A 92 1.54 -2.33 -16.62
CA GLU A 92 0.70 -1.49 -17.47
C GLU A 92 1.55 -0.60 -18.41
N GLU A 93 2.65 -0.04 -17.91
CA GLU A 93 3.61 0.72 -18.72
C GLU A 93 4.26 -0.15 -19.80
N GLU A 94 4.66 -1.37 -19.47
CA GLU A 94 5.20 -2.32 -20.44
C GLU A 94 4.19 -2.65 -21.54
N ARG A 95 2.93 -2.90 -21.18
CA ARG A 95 1.85 -3.16 -22.15
C ARG A 95 1.62 -1.95 -23.05
N LYS A 96 1.51 -0.74 -22.49
CA LYS A 96 1.34 0.51 -23.25
C LYS A 96 2.51 0.75 -24.20
N ASN A 97 3.73 0.46 -23.75
CA ASN A 97 4.94 0.58 -24.58
C ASN A 97 4.96 -0.46 -25.71
N ALA A 98 4.55 -1.70 -25.45
CA ALA A 98 4.45 -2.74 -26.47
C ALA A 98 3.41 -2.37 -27.55
N GLU A 99 2.21 -1.95 -27.14
CA GLU A 99 1.16 -1.50 -28.06
C GLU A 99 1.60 -0.29 -28.89
N LYS A 100 2.32 0.66 -28.28
CA LYS A 100 2.85 1.83 -28.98
C LYS A 100 3.89 1.41 -30.03
N ARG A 101 4.82 0.51 -29.68
CA ARG A 101 5.83 -0.03 -30.61
C ARG A 101 5.17 -0.74 -31.80
N GLU A 102 4.14 -1.55 -31.54
CA GLU A 102 3.41 -2.26 -32.58
C GLU A 102 2.68 -1.28 -33.53
N LYS A 103 1.99 -0.27 -32.99
CA LYS A 103 1.33 0.76 -33.81
C LYS A 103 2.35 1.52 -34.66
N THR A 104 3.47 1.94 -34.08
CA THR A 104 4.52 2.64 -34.85
C THR A 104 5.13 1.77 -35.94
N ALA A 105 5.32 0.48 -35.69
CA ALA A 105 5.82 -0.45 -36.70
C ALA A 105 4.84 -0.59 -37.87
N ARG A 106 3.55 -0.80 -37.58
CA ARG A 106 2.49 -0.87 -38.59
C ARG A 106 2.37 0.43 -39.40
N GLU A 107 2.42 1.59 -38.74
CA GLU A 107 2.38 2.88 -39.44
C GLU A 107 3.56 3.06 -40.38
N GLU A 108 4.77 2.70 -39.96
CA GLU A 108 5.96 2.78 -40.82
C GLU A 108 5.91 1.78 -41.99
N GLU A 109 5.40 0.57 -41.79
CA GLU A 109 5.16 -0.40 -42.88
C GLU A 109 4.19 0.18 -43.93
N ARG A 110 3.08 0.78 -43.48
CA ARG A 110 2.09 1.40 -44.36
C ARG A 110 2.68 2.59 -45.12
N LYS A 111 3.43 3.47 -44.45
CA LYS A 111 4.13 4.58 -45.12
C LYS A 111 5.12 4.07 -46.16
N ASN A 112 5.87 3.01 -45.85
CA ASN A 112 6.84 2.44 -46.78
C ASN A 112 6.15 1.86 -48.03
N ALA A 113 5.00 1.21 -47.86
CA ALA A 113 4.17 0.76 -48.98
C ALA A 113 3.72 1.94 -49.87
N ILE A 114 3.26 3.05 -49.27
CA ILE A 114 2.91 4.28 -50.01
C ILE A 114 4.12 4.82 -50.79
N ARG A 115 5.29 4.95 -50.16
CA ARG A 115 6.54 5.40 -50.82
C ARG A 115 6.84 4.56 -52.05
N LYS A 116 6.74 3.24 -51.95
CA LYS A 116 6.97 2.31 -53.06
C LYS A 116 5.95 2.48 -54.19
N MET A 117 4.67 2.63 -53.87
CA MET A 117 3.60 2.84 -54.85
C MET A 117 3.76 4.16 -55.62
N LEU A 118 4.06 5.25 -54.92
CA LEU A 118 4.34 6.55 -55.53
C LEU A 118 5.57 6.48 -56.44
N GLY A 119 6.65 5.81 -56.00
CA GLY A 119 7.86 5.60 -56.80
C GLY A 119 7.61 4.76 -58.06
N SER A 120 6.62 3.87 -58.05
CA SER A 120 6.17 3.12 -59.24
C SER A 120 5.17 3.87 -60.13
N GLY A 121 4.84 5.13 -59.81
CA GLY A 121 3.96 5.98 -60.61
C GLY A 121 2.46 5.76 -60.41
N LEU A 122 2.03 5.11 -59.32
CA LEU A 122 0.61 5.03 -58.99
C LEU A 122 0.04 6.42 -58.64
N SER A 123 -1.16 6.71 -59.15
CA SER A 123 -1.84 7.98 -58.86
C SER A 123 -2.39 8.02 -57.43
N ARG A 124 -2.47 9.24 -56.89
CA ARG A 124 -3.00 9.54 -55.56
C ARG A 124 -4.40 8.97 -55.33
N GLU A 125 -5.29 9.11 -56.31
CA GLU A 125 -6.67 8.60 -56.24
C GLU A 125 -6.68 7.08 -56.10
N MET A 126 -5.78 6.39 -56.82
CA MET A 126 -5.70 4.93 -56.79
C MET A 126 -5.17 4.43 -55.44
N ILE A 127 -4.19 5.10 -54.83
CA ILE A 127 -3.68 4.73 -53.49
C ILE A 127 -4.75 4.93 -52.40
N LEU A 128 -5.52 6.03 -52.45
CA LEU A 128 -6.62 6.28 -51.51
C LEU A 128 -7.72 5.22 -51.62
N SER A 129 -7.96 4.70 -52.83
CA SER A 129 -8.91 3.59 -53.03
C SER A 129 -8.46 2.26 -52.39
N MET A 130 -7.17 2.11 -52.06
CA MET A 130 -6.58 0.91 -51.44
C MET A 130 -6.57 0.96 -49.89
N ASN A 131 -7.54 1.65 -49.29
CA ASN A 131 -7.73 1.79 -47.84
C ASN A 131 -6.63 2.56 -47.09
N TYR A 132 -5.84 3.37 -47.80
CA TYR A 132 -4.92 4.33 -47.17
C TYR A 132 -5.63 5.66 -46.91
N SER A 133 -5.32 6.28 -45.78
CA SER A 133 -5.90 7.56 -45.42
C SER A 133 -5.16 8.73 -46.09
N GLU A 134 -5.89 9.82 -46.32
CA GLU A 134 -5.29 11.05 -46.84
C GLU A 134 -4.20 11.62 -45.92
N LYS A 135 -4.30 11.35 -44.61
CA LYS A 135 -3.28 11.74 -43.62
C LYS A 135 -1.98 10.97 -43.82
N GLU A 136 -2.04 9.65 -44.00
CA GLU A 136 -0.87 8.81 -44.26
C GLU A 136 -0.18 9.20 -45.57
N LEU A 137 -0.97 9.46 -46.62
CA LEU A 137 -0.46 9.86 -47.92
C LEU A 137 0.24 11.24 -47.87
N LYS A 138 -0.42 12.25 -47.28
CA LYS A 138 0.16 13.60 -47.11
C LYS A 138 1.43 13.58 -46.27
N ALA A 139 1.49 12.73 -45.25
CA ALA A 139 2.70 12.59 -44.43
C ALA A 139 3.88 12.09 -45.27
N VAL A 140 3.67 11.07 -46.11
CA VAL A 140 4.70 10.54 -46.99
C VAL A 140 5.10 11.51 -48.10
N GLU A 141 4.13 12.17 -48.75
CA GLU A 141 4.41 13.19 -49.77
C GLU A 141 5.24 14.36 -49.20
N LYS A 142 4.97 14.76 -47.95
CA LYS A 142 5.74 15.82 -47.26
C LYS A 142 7.17 15.38 -46.93
N GLU A 143 7.40 14.10 -46.67
CA GLU A 143 8.75 13.55 -46.44
C GLU A 143 9.56 13.35 -47.74
N LEU A 144 8.89 13.29 -48.90
CA LEU A 144 9.50 13.14 -50.22
C LEU A 144 9.71 14.48 -50.97
N SER A 145 9.12 15.58 -50.46
CA SER A 145 9.27 16.95 -50.97
C SER A 145 10.52 17.63 -50.43
#